data_AF-G9A122-F1
#
_entry.id   AF-G9A122-F1
#
_cell.length_a   1.000
_cell.length_b   1.000
_cell.length_c   1.000
_cell.angle_alpha   90.00
_cell.angle_beta   90.00
_cell.angle_gamma   90.00
#
_symmetry.space_group_name_H-M   'P 1'
#
loop_
_entity.id
_entity.type
_entity.pdbx_description
1 polymer ?
#
loop_
_entity_poly.entity_id
_entity_poly.type
_entity_poly.pdbx_seq_one_letter_code
_entity_poly.pdbx_strand_id
1 'polypeptide(L)'
;MSRANPTRTELASTWPPTAAVAKAAGHKQMSPMAAIRLKCLDCSSGQPSEVRACEAVTCALWPFRASIHPYTSARMKNPLQEADFQESEAA
;
A
#
# COMPACT_ATOMS: atom_id res chain seq x y z
N MET A 1 -27.90 -19.79 -19.19
CA MET A 1 -27.85 -19.79 -17.71
C MET A 1 -26.89 -18.67 -17.30
N SER A 2 -27.40 -17.48 -17.00
CA SER A 2 -26.56 -16.33 -16.63
C SER A 2 -25.89 -16.60 -15.29
N ARG A 3 -24.55 -16.66 -15.27
CA ARG A 3 -23.80 -16.67 -14.01
C ARG A 3 -24.00 -15.31 -13.35
N ALA A 4 -24.69 -15.30 -12.21
CA ALA A 4 -24.81 -14.11 -11.39
C ALA A 4 -23.40 -13.62 -10.99
N ASN A 5 -23.19 -12.31 -10.99
CA ASN A 5 -21.94 -11.72 -10.51
C ASN A 5 -21.83 -12.02 -9.00
N PRO A 6 -20.69 -12.54 -8.50
CA PRO A 6 -20.52 -12.84 -7.08
C PRO A 6 -20.82 -11.61 -6.21
N THR A 7 -21.52 -11.86 -5.10
CA THR A 7 -21.85 -10.86 -4.10
C THR A 7 -20.60 -10.40 -3.35
N ARG A 8 -20.65 -9.20 -2.75
CA ARG A 8 -19.53 -8.67 -1.94
C ARG A 8 -19.11 -9.64 -0.83
N THR A 9 -20.07 -10.30 -0.18
CA THR A 9 -19.83 -11.25 0.92
C THR A 9 -19.11 -12.51 0.45
N GLU A 10 -19.47 -13.04 -0.73
CA GLU A 10 -18.80 -14.20 -1.33
C GLU A 10 -17.34 -13.88 -1.69
N LEU A 11 -17.09 -12.71 -2.30
CA LEU A 11 -15.74 -12.25 -2.61
C LEU A 11 -14.89 -12.07 -1.34
N ALA A 12 -15.46 -11.49 -0.28
CA ALA A 12 -14.78 -11.28 0.99
C ALA A 12 -14.43 -12.59 1.74
N SER A 13 -15.17 -13.67 1.47
CA SER A 13 -14.94 -14.97 2.12
C SER A 13 -13.76 -15.75 1.51
N THR A 14 -13.17 -15.27 0.41
CA THR A 14 -12.07 -15.98 -0.26
C THR A 14 -10.72 -15.56 0.33
N TRP A 15 -10.00 -16.50 0.95
CA TRP A 15 -8.65 -16.31 1.50
C TRP A 15 -7.67 -17.38 0.98
N PRO A 16 -6.50 -16.99 0.42
CA PRO A 16 -6.09 -15.65 0.04
C PRO A 16 -6.87 -15.14 -1.19
N PRO A 17 -7.12 -13.83 -1.30
CA PRO A 17 -7.78 -13.27 -2.48
C PRO A 17 -6.86 -13.43 -3.70
N THR A 18 -7.31 -14.18 -4.70
CA THR A 18 -6.58 -14.35 -5.96
C THR A 18 -6.78 -13.15 -6.88
N ALA A 19 -5.94 -13.02 -7.92
CA ALA A 19 -6.08 -11.94 -8.91
C ALA A 19 -7.45 -11.95 -9.61
N ALA A 20 -8.05 -13.13 -9.80
CA ALA A 20 -9.40 -13.26 -10.36
C ALA A 20 -10.47 -12.66 -9.43
N VAL A 21 -10.37 -12.92 -8.12
CA VAL A 21 -11.26 -12.35 -7.10
C VAL A 21 -11.09 -10.84 -7.02
N ALA A 22 -9.85 -10.34 -7.04
CA ALA A 22 -9.58 -8.90 -7.06
C ALA A 22 -10.18 -8.20 -8.29
N LYS A 23 -10.09 -8.82 -9.48
CA LYS A 23 -10.70 -8.31 -10.71
C LYS A 23 -12.23 -8.32 -10.64
N ALA A 24 -12.83 -9.38 -10.11
CA ALA A 24 -14.28 -9.47 -9.92
C ALA A 24 -14.79 -8.40 -8.93
N ALA A 25 -14.00 -8.06 -7.91
CA ALA A 25 -14.26 -6.95 -7.00
C ALA A 25 -14.03 -5.55 -7.60
N GLY A 26 -13.59 -5.46 -8.87
CA GLY A 26 -13.36 -4.19 -9.56
C GLY A 26 -12.00 -3.54 -9.31
N HIS A 27 -11.05 -4.24 -8.69
CA HIS A 27 -9.71 -3.70 -8.47
C HIS A 27 -8.87 -3.73 -9.76
N LYS A 28 -8.14 -2.64 -10.02
CA LYS A 28 -7.12 -2.57 -11.07
C LYS A 28 -5.80 -3.15 -10.56
N GLN A 29 -5.10 -3.90 -11.42
CA GLN A 29 -3.76 -4.39 -11.10
C GLN A 29 -2.78 -3.21 -10.96
N MET A 30 -2.08 -3.14 -9.82
CA MET A 30 -1.12 -2.08 -9.51
C MET A 30 -0.05 -2.59 -8.55
N SER A 31 1.03 -1.84 -8.41
CA SER A 31 2.09 -2.17 -7.44
C SER A 31 1.61 -1.94 -6.01
N PRO A 32 2.16 -2.67 -5.01
CA PRO A 32 1.87 -2.43 -3.60
C PRO A 32 2.10 -0.97 -3.18
N MET A 33 3.15 -0.33 -3.69
CA MET A 33 3.45 1.09 -3.40
C MET A 33 2.35 2.02 -3.92
N ALA A 34 1.80 1.76 -5.11
CA ALA A 34 0.68 2.53 -5.64
C ALA A 34 -0.59 2.34 -4.80
N ALA A 35 -0.87 1.11 -4.36
CA ALA A 35 -2.01 0.82 -3.48
C ALA A 35 -1.89 1.54 -2.12
N ILE A 36 -0.71 1.52 -1.51
CA ILE A 36 -0.43 2.26 -0.27
C ILE A 36 -0.62 3.76 -0.49
N ARG A 37 -0.11 4.31 -1.59
CA ARG A 37 -0.27 5.74 -1.90
C ARG A 37 -1.74 6.16 -2.05
N LEU A 38 -2.55 5.33 -2.72
CA LEU A 38 -4.00 5.54 -2.80
C LEU A 38 -4.64 5.52 -1.42
N LYS A 39 -4.20 4.62 -0.52
CA LYS A 39 -4.70 4.59 0.85
C LYS A 39 -4.28 5.83 1.65
N CYS A 40 -3.07 6.34 1.44
CA CYS A 40 -2.64 7.60 2.03
C CYS A 40 -3.49 8.77 1.52
N LEU A 41 -3.84 8.83 0.23
CA LEU A 41 -4.75 9.84 -0.31
C LEU A 41 -6.13 9.74 0.34
N ASP A 42 -6.69 8.53 0.42
CA ASP A 42 -7.98 8.27 1.07
C ASP A 42 -7.99 8.77 2.53
N CYS A 43 -6.94 8.46 3.30
CA CYS A 43 -6.77 8.94 4.67
C CYS A 43 -6.67 10.47 4.75
N SER A 44 -5.93 11.09 3.83
CA SER A 44 -5.74 12.54 3.74
C SER A 44 -6.86 13.27 2.96
N SER A 45 -8.06 12.67 2.83
CA SER A 45 -9.21 13.26 2.13
C SER A 45 -8.91 13.71 0.69
N GLY A 46 -8.05 12.97 -0.01
CA GLY A 46 -7.63 13.24 -1.39
C GLY A 46 -6.54 14.29 -1.54
N GLN A 47 -6.03 14.87 -0.45
CA GLN A 47 -5.07 15.97 -0.52
C GLN A 47 -3.61 15.46 -0.56
N PRO A 48 -2.86 15.66 -1.65
CA PRO A 48 -1.48 15.18 -1.75
C PRO A 48 -0.52 15.98 -0.86
N SER A 49 -0.82 17.25 -0.57
CA SER A 49 -0.06 18.09 0.37
C SER A 49 -0.09 17.51 1.78
N GLU A 50 -1.27 17.09 2.23
CA GLU A 50 -1.50 16.48 3.54
C GLU A 50 -0.78 15.13 3.66
N VAL A 51 -0.67 14.35 2.59
CA VAL A 51 0.13 13.11 2.62
C VAL A 51 1.61 13.44 2.86
N ARG A 52 2.12 14.54 2.31
CA ARG A 52 3.50 14.98 2.53
C ARG A 52 3.70 15.53 3.93
N ALA A 53 2.74 16.31 4.42
CA ALA A 53 2.72 16.91 5.76
C ALA A 53 2.25 15.95 6.87
N CYS A 54 1.94 14.68 6.53
CA CYS A 54 1.39 13.71 7.46
C CYS A 54 2.30 13.48 8.68
N GLU A 55 1.79 13.82 9.87
CA GLU A 55 2.50 13.73 11.15
C GLU A 55 2.26 12.40 11.89
N ALA A 56 1.48 11.49 11.31
CA ALA A 56 1.17 10.19 11.91
C ALA A 56 2.36 9.20 11.83
N VAL A 57 3.46 9.53 12.51
CA VAL A 57 4.74 8.80 12.48
C VAL A 57 4.62 7.35 12.97
N THR A 58 3.63 7.04 13.80
CA THR A 58 3.34 5.69 14.29
C THR A 58 2.54 4.85 13.29
N CYS A 59 2.10 5.43 12.17
CA CYS A 59 1.40 4.70 11.12
C CYS A 59 2.37 3.78 10.38
N ALA A 60 2.05 2.49 10.29
CA ALA A 60 2.85 1.50 9.58
C ALA A 60 3.05 1.84 8.08
N LEU A 61 2.17 2.66 7.49
CA LEU A 61 2.27 3.11 6.10
C LEU A 61 3.11 4.38 5.94
N TRP A 62 3.44 5.09 7.03
CA TRP A 62 4.15 6.37 7.01
C TRP A 62 5.49 6.33 6.25
N PRO A 63 6.33 5.29 6.37
CA PRO A 63 7.59 5.19 5.61
C PRO A 63 7.40 5.06 4.10
N PHE A 64 6.23 4.58 3.67
CA PHE A 64 5.91 4.28 2.26
C PHE A 64 5.05 5.37 1.60
N ARG A 65 4.67 6.42 2.34
CA ARG A 65 3.73 7.47 1.88
C ARG A 65 4.19 8.24 0.64
N ALA A 66 5.50 8.19 0.35
CA ALA A 66 6.12 8.78 -0.84
C ALA A 66 6.08 7.85 -2.08
N SER A 67 5.38 6.71 -2.04
CA SER A 67 5.40 5.68 -3.11
C SER A 67 6.78 5.08 -3.39
N ILE A 68 7.70 5.19 -2.43
CA ILE A 68 9.06 4.67 -2.51
C ILE A 68 9.25 3.73 -1.33
N HIS A 69 9.82 2.55 -1.59
CA HIS A 69 10.11 1.60 -0.54
C HIS A 69 11.44 1.94 0.15
N PRO A 70 11.46 2.33 1.44
CA PRO A 70 12.69 2.75 2.12
C PRO A 70 13.72 1.63 2.25
N TYR A 71 13.29 0.37 2.43
CA TYR A 71 14.19 -0.76 2.71
C TYR A 71 14.63 -1.60 1.48
N THR A 72 14.06 -1.35 0.29
CA THR A 72 14.34 -2.16 -0.91
C THR A 72 14.59 -1.31 -2.15
N SER A 73 14.67 0.02 -2.01
CA SER A 73 15.06 0.93 -3.09
C SER A 73 16.48 0.70 -3.62
N ALA A 74 17.23 -0.28 -3.10
CA ALA A 74 18.52 -0.76 -3.60
C ALA A 74 18.56 -1.18 -5.08
N ARG A 75 17.44 -1.14 -5.84
CA ARG A 75 17.51 -1.15 -7.32
C ARG A 75 17.94 0.19 -7.94
N MET A 76 17.97 1.30 -7.19
CA MET A 76 18.54 2.60 -7.58
C MET A 76 19.08 3.31 -6.33
N LYS A 77 20.38 3.20 -6.07
CA LYS A 77 21.06 3.86 -4.94
C LYS A 77 20.80 5.37 -4.95
N ASN A 78 20.16 5.90 -3.90
CA ASN A 78 20.15 7.33 -3.60
C ASN A 78 20.93 7.53 -2.28
N PRO A 79 22.09 8.22 -2.30
CA PRO A 79 22.98 8.32 -1.15
C PRO A 79 22.37 9.04 0.07
N LEU A 80 21.22 9.68 -0.07
CA LEU A 80 20.51 10.34 1.03
C LEU A 80 19.73 9.37 1.95
N GLN A 81 19.59 8.09 1.59
CA GLN A 81 18.78 7.11 2.34
C GLN A 81 19.59 6.09 3.17
N GLU A 82 20.92 6.13 3.10
CA GLU A 82 21.80 5.11 3.70
C GLU A 82 22.20 5.39 5.16
N ALA A 83 21.69 6.46 5.79
CA ALA A 83 22.17 6.91 7.10
C ALA A 83 21.56 6.20 8.33
N ASP A 84 20.37 5.58 8.23
CA ASP A 84 19.54 5.37 9.44
C ASP A 84 19.04 3.94 9.70
N PHE A 85 19.74 2.88 9.25
CA PHE A 85 19.40 1.50 9.67
C PHE A 85 20.50 0.90 10.58
N GLN A 86 20.47 1.27 11.85
CA GLN A 86 20.98 0.42 12.93
C GLN A 86 19.79 -0.40 13.44
N GLU A 87 19.69 -1.63 12.96
CA GLU A 87 18.75 -2.63 13.43
C GLU A 87 19.03 -2.88 14.92
N SER A 88 18.09 -2.50 15.79
CA SER A 88 18.13 -2.91 17.20
C SER A 88 17.38 -4.24 17.29
N GLU A 89 18.12 -5.34 17.28
CA GLU A 89 17.65 -6.60 17.83
C GLU A 89 17.35 -6.40 19.32
N ALA A 90 16.06 -6.30 19.69
CA ALA A 90 15.59 -6.61 21.04
C ALA A 90 14.05 -6.53 21.14
N ALA A 91 13.40 -7.70 21.14
CA ALA A 91 12.51 -8.22 22.20
C ALA A 91 11.55 -9.29 21.64
#